data_AF-A0A075I5A0-F1
#
_entry.id   AF-A0A075I5A0-F1
#
_cell.length_a   1.000
_cell.length_b   1.000
_cell.length_c   1.000
_cell.angle_alpha   90.00
_cell.angle_beta   90.00
_cell.angle_gamma   90.00
#
_symmetry.space_group_name_H-M   'P 1'
#
loop_
_entity.id
_entity.type
_entity.pdbx_description
1 polymer ?
#
loop_
_entity_poly.entity_id
_entity_poly.type
_entity_poly.pdbx_seq_one_letter_code
_entity_poly.pdbx_strand_id
1 'polypeptide(L)' 'MFEDFQSAMAITKKMESILKEIDYLENQQWFKN' A
#
# COMPACT_ATOMS: atom_id res chain seq x y z
N MET A 1 -6.62 -20.01 -12.11
CA MET A 1 -7.53 -19.77 -10.97
C MET A 1 -6.80 -19.63 -9.62
N PHE A 2 -6.10 -20.65 -9.11
CA PHE A 2 -5.34 -20.53 -7.84
C PHE A 2 -4.15 -19.57 -7.98
N GLU A 3 -3.39 -19.69 -9.06
CA GLU A 3 -2.27 -18.79 -9.37
C GLU A 3 -2.73 -17.36 -9.60
N ASP A 4 -3.83 -17.15 -10.33
CA ASP A 4 -4.44 -15.82 -10.52
C ASP A 4 -4.90 -15.21 -9.19
N PHE A 5 -5.48 -16.03 -8.30
CA PHE A 5 -5.88 -15.59 -6.96
C PHE A 5 -4.68 -15.22 -6.09
N GLN A 6 -3.59 -15.99 -6.16
CA GLN A 6 -2.33 -15.66 -5.48
C GLN A 6 -1.71 -14.38 -6.02
N SER A 7 -1.74 -14.18 -7.35
CA SER A 7 -1.26 -12.97 -8.01
C SER A 7 -2.07 -11.75 -7.58
N ALA A 8 -3.41 -11.84 -7.61
CA ALA A 8 -4.29 -10.77 -7.13
C ALA A 8 -4.03 -10.46 -5.65
N MET A 9 -3.88 -11.46 -4.79
CA MET A 9 -3.55 -11.27 -3.37
C MET A 9 -2.20 -10.59 -3.17
N ALA A 10 -1.18 -10.96 -3.96
CA ALA A 10 0.14 -10.33 -3.90
C ALA A 10 0.07 -8.85 -4.32
N ILE A 11 -0.71 -8.53 -5.36
CA ILE A 11 -0.94 -7.15 -5.80
C ILE A 11 -1.66 -6.35 -4.72
N THR A 12 -2.74 -6.90 -4.14
CA THR A 12 -3.49 -6.24 -3.05
C THR A 12 -2.60 -5.93 -1.86
N LYS A 13 -1.78 -6.89 -1.41
CA LYS A 13 -0.84 -6.67 -0.29
C LYS A 13 0.18 -5.58 -0.57
N LYS A 14 0.69 -5.50 -1.81
CA LYS A 14 1.59 -4.40 -2.22
C LYS A 14 0.88 -3.06 -2.18
N MET A 15 -0.36 -3.01 -2.68
CA MET A 15 -1.18 -1.79 -2.67
C MET A 15 -1.45 -1.32 -1.24
N GLU A 16 -1.79 -2.22 -0.32
CA GLU A 16 -1.97 -1.91 1.10
C GLU A 16 -0.70 -1.34 1.74
N SER A 17 0.47 -1.89 1.40
CA SER A 17 1.75 -1.37 1.90
C SER A 17 2.01 0.05 1.41
N ILE A 18 1.81 0.29 0.12
CA ILE A 18 1.99 1.62 -0.50
C ILE A 18 1.05 2.64 0.14
N LEU A 19 -0.22 2.28 0.37
CA LEU A 19 -1.18 3.18 1.01
C LEU A 19 -0.77 3.54 2.44
N LYS A 20 -0.21 2.59 3.21
CA LYS A 20 0.33 2.87 4.55
C LYS A 20 1.54 3.78 4.52
N GLU A 21 2.43 3.60 3.54
CA GLU A 21 3.59 4.48 3.36
C GLU A 21 3.16 5.90 2.97
N ILE A 22 2.16 6.04 2.10
CA ILE A 22 1.57 7.34 1.74
C ILE A 22 0.95 8.00 2.97
N ASP A 23 0.09 7.30 3.71
CA ASP A 23 -0.53 7.84 4.92
C ASP A 23 0.51 8.26 5.97
N TYR A 24 1.58 7.46 6.12
CA TYR A 24 2.70 7.82 6.98
C TYR A 24 3.37 9.12 6.53
N LEU A 25 3.65 9.28 5.23
CA LEU A 25 4.30 10.45 4.66
C LEU A 25 3.42 11.70 4.74
N GLU A 26 2.12 11.58 4.44
CA GLU A 26 1.14 12.66 4.54
C GLU A 26 0.96 13.15 5.98
N ASN A 27 1.14 12.26 6.96
CA ASN A 27 1.01 12.62 8.36
C ASN A 27 2.25 13.29 8.96
N GLN A 28 3.34 13.41 8.20
CA GLN A 28 4.57 14.02 8.69
C GLN A 28 4.45 15.53 8.85
N GLN A 29 5.13 16.06 9.87
CA GLN A 29 5.12 17.49 10.17
C GLN A 29 5.71 18.34 9.04
N TRP A 30 6.69 17.83 8.29
CA TRP A 30 7.25 18.53 7.13
C TRP A 30 6.30 18.59 5.92
N PHE A 31 5.31 17.70 5.84
CA PHE A 31 4.30 17.72 4.79
C PHE A 31 3.12 18.63 5.14
N LYS A 32 2.83 18.77 6.44
CA LYS A 32 1.74 19.61 6.97
C LYS A 32 2.13 21.09 7.18
N ASN A 33 3.41 21.44 7.02
CA ASN A 33 3.96 22.78 7.21
C ASN A 33 4.07 23.57 5.91
#